data_AF-A0A7C6L554-F1
#
_entry.id   AF-A0A7C6L554-F1
#
_cell.length_a   1.000
_cell.length_b   1.000
_cell.length_c   1.000
_cell.angle_alpha   90.00
_cell.angle_beta   90.00
_cell.angle_gamma   90.00
#
_symmetry.space_group_name_H-M   'P 1'
#
loop_
_entity.id
_entity.type
_entity.pdbx_description
1 polymer ?
#
loop_
_entity_poly.entity_id
_entity_poly.type
_entity_poly.pdbx_seq_one_letter_code
_entity_poly.pdbx_strand_id
1 'polypeptide(L)'
;MDQSENNNIYGNVKECVIFFENGTQKVFSSSRKKGELTVYVLNHRIGDTGFVKMVLKHYKGVNSLPEFAARCKFNSTKTFTRHFKQKFNTTPKQWLLLIRKNEVVYYLENTDYPLKKIVSLLGFTSTSHLRDFCIKRTGLTPEKIREMKREGYT
;
A
#
# COMPACT_ATOMS: atom_id res chain seq x y z
N MET A 1 25.33 15.10 0.27
CA MET A 1 25.19 14.48 -1.05
C MET A 1 23.95 13.62 -1.00
N ASP A 2 23.05 13.85 -1.93
CA ASP A 2 21.62 13.47 -1.92
C ASP A 2 21.37 11.97 -1.65
N GLN A 3 20.67 11.66 -0.55
CA GLN A 3 20.04 10.36 -0.33
C GLN A 3 18.55 10.54 -0.55
N SER A 4 18.16 10.72 -1.81
CA SER A 4 16.80 10.47 -2.25
C SER A 4 16.55 8.96 -2.18
N GLU A 5 16.19 8.49 -0.98
CA GLU A 5 15.65 7.14 -0.78
C GLU A 5 14.39 7.00 -1.63
N ASN A 6 14.55 6.41 -2.82
CA ASN A 6 13.47 6.12 -3.75
C ASN A 6 12.56 5.03 -3.17
N ASN A 7 11.65 5.41 -2.28
CA ASN A 7 10.50 4.61 -1.88
C ASN A 7 9.48 4.57 -3.03
N ASN A 8 9.87 3.92 -4.12
CA ASN A 8 9.00 3.74 -5.28
C ASN A 8 8.02 2.60 -4.98
N ILE A 9 6.73 2.94 -4.95
CA ILE A 9 5.66 1.97 -4.79
C ILE A 9 5.12 1.64 -6.16
N TYR A 10 5.26 0.37 -6.53
CA TYR A 10 4.81 -0.13 -7.82
C TYR A 10 3.49 -0.90 -7.64
N GLY A 11 2.43 -0.38 -8.25
CA GLY A 11 1.13 -1.08 -8.40
C GLY A 11 1.04 -1.77 -9.76
N ASN A 12 0.10 -2.70 -9.91
CA ASN A 12 -0.15 -3.42 -11.18
C ASN A 12 1.08 -4.14 -11.77
N VAL A 13 2.02 -4.58 -10.91
CA VAL A 13 3.25 -5.24 -11.34
C VAL A 13 2.92 -6.64 -11.87
N LYS A 14 3.06 -6.85 -13.18
CA LYS A 14 2.88 -8.17 -13.81
C LYS A 14 3.96 -9.16 -13.37
N GLU A 15 5.18 -8.66 -13.24
CA GLU A 15 6.36 -9.43 -12.92
C GLU A 15 7.34 -8.56 -12.12
N CYS A 16 7.89 -9.14 -11.05
CA CYS A 16 8.98 -8.56 -10.28
C CYS A 16 10.17 -9.51 -10.33
N VAL A 17 11.32 -9.00 -10.77
CA VAL A 17 12.57 -9.76 -10.81
C VAL A 17 13.51 -9.18 -9.76
N ILE A 18 13.97 -10.04 -8.84
CA ILE A 18 14.97 -9.69 -7.83
C ILE A 18 16.29 -10.32 -8.24
N PHE A 19 17.31 -9.50 -8.45
CA PHE A 19 18.69 -9.93 -8.69
C PHE A 19 19.45 -9.99 -7.37
N PHE A 20 20.23 -11.06 -7.17
CA PHE A 20 21.07 -11.26 -6.00
C PHE A 20 22.54 -11.06 -6.38
N GLU A 21 23.37 -10.63 -5.41
CA GLU A 21 24.80 -10.37 -5.61
C GLU A 21 25.60 -11.60 -6.07
N ASN A 22 25.11 -12.81 -5.77
CA ASN A 22 25.70 -14.06 -6.26
C ASN A 22 25.36 -14.38 -7.73
N GLY A 23 24.76 -13.43 -8.46
CA GLY A 23 24.37 -13.57 -9.86
C GLY A 23 23.08 -14.36 -10.09
N THR A 24 22.42 -14.83 -9.03
CA THR A 24 21.11 -15.51 -9.17
C THR A 24 19.98 -14.49 -9.28
N GLN A 25 18.84 -14.92 -9.81
CA GLN A 25 17.63 -14.10 -9.89
C GLN A 25 16.41 -14.88 -9.40
N LYS A 26 15.41 -14.17 -8.87
CA LYS A 26 14.11 -14.76 -8.54
C LYS A 26 12.99 -13.93 -9.15
N VAL A 27 12.17 -14.60 -9.95
CA VAL A 27 11.03 -14.02 -10.65
C VAL A 27 9.76 -14.30 -9.87
N PHE A 28 9.04 -13.25 -9.54
CA PHE A 28 7.71 -13.29 -8.96
C PHE A 28 6.73 -12.80 -10.01
N SER A 29 6.01 -13.72 -10.64
CA SER A 29 5.02 -13.42 -11.65
C SER A 29 3.62 -13.79 -11.16
N SER A 30 2.65 -12.91 -11.42
CA SER A 30 1.23 -13.22 -11.20
C SER A 30 0.67 -13.83 -12.49
N SER A 31 0.35 -15.12 -12.48
CA SER A 31 -0.16 -15.85 -13.66
C SER A 31 -1.68 -15.74 -13.84
N ARG A 32 -2.40 -15.09 -12.92
CA ARG A 32 -3.87 -14.97 -12.99
C ARG A 32 -4.27 -13.60 -13.50
N LYS A 33 -5.19 -13.57 -14.49
CA LYS A 33 -5.82 -12.36 -15.07
C LYS A 33 -6.50 -11.39 -14.05
N LYS A 34 -6.53 -11.73 -12.75
CA LYS A 34 -7.17 -10.96 -11.66
C LYS A 34 -6.38 -10.95 -10.34
N GLY A 35 -5.07 -11.17 -10.38
CA GLY A 35 -4.21 -11.14 -9.19
C GLY A 35 -3.25 -9.96 -9.22
N GLU A 36 -3.25 -9.13 -8.17
CA GLU A 36 -2.30 -8.02 -7.99
C GLU A 36 -1.05 -8.50 -7.25
N LEU A 37 0.13 -8.10 -7.75
CA LEU A 37 1.40 -8.20 -7.03
C LEU A 37 1.83 -6.79 -6.62
N THR A 38 1.74 -6.49 -5.33
CA THR A 38 2.29 -5.24 -4.76
C THR A 38 3.65 -5.55 -4.15
N VAL A 39 4.70 -4.89 -4.61
CA VAL A 39 6.07 -5.11 -4.13
C VAL A 39 6.50 -3.95 -3.24
N TYR A 40 6.79 -4.26 -1.97
CA TYR A 40 7.42 -3.33 -1.04
C TYR A 40 8.88 -3.72 -0.87
N VAL A 41 9.78 -2.99 -1.53
CA VAL A 41 11.22 -3.16 -1.32
C VAL A 41 11.62 -2.34 -0.11
N LEU A 42 11.87 -3.01 1.00
CA LEU A 42 12.35 -2.39 2.24
C LEU A 42 13.80 -2.81 2.46
N ASN A 43 14.73 -1.88 2.22
CA ASN A 43 16.13 -2.08 2.55
C ASN A 43 16.28 -2.07 4.07
N HIS A 44 16.67 -3.22 4.64
CA HIS A 44 16.94 -3.35 6.06
C HIS A 44 18.27 -4.09 6.25
N ARG A 45 19.02 -3.73 7.28
CA ARG A 45 20.22 -4.48 7.66
C ARG A 45 19.81 -5.90 8.08
N ILE A 46 20.53 -6.90 7.59
CA ILE A 46 20.31 -8.31 7.93
C ILE A 46 20.34 -8.43 9.48
N GLY A 47 19.21 -8.83 10.07
CA GLY A 47 19.01 -8.90 11.54
C GLY A 47 17.81 -8.08 12.06
N ASP A 48 17.28 -7.14 11.27
CA ASP A 48 16.32 -6.12 11.71
C ASP A 48 14.87 -6.33 11.19
N THR A 49 14.56 -7.52 10.68
CA THR A 49 13.30 -7.83 9.97
C THR A 49 12.10 -8.09 10.87
N GLY A 50 12.31 -8.36 12.16
CA GLY A 50 11.25 -8.80 13.07
C GLY A 50 10.09 -7.82 13.16
N PHE A 51 10.39 -6.53 13.31
CA PHE A 51 9.38 -5.48 13.37
C PHE A 51 8.66 -5.29 12.03
N VAL A 52 9.42 -5.24 10.92
CA VAL A 52 8.85 -5.08 9.57
C VAL A 52 7.90 -6.23 9.24
N LYS A 53 8.31 -7.47 9.51
CA LYS A 53 7.49 -8.67 9.31
C LYS A 53 6.21 -8.61 10.16
N MET A 54 6.30 -8.13 11.40
CA MET A 54 5.14 -7.95 12.27
C MET A 54 4.14 -6.95 11.67
N VAL A 55 4.63 -5.79 11.23
CA VAL A 55 3.81 -4.75 10.59
C VAL A 55 3.09 -5.31 9.35
N LEU A 56 3.82 -5.97 8.44
CA LEU A 56 3.26 -6.53 7.21
C LEU A 56 2.28 -7.69 7.47
N LYS A 57 2.43 -8.42 8.58
CA LYS A 57 1.47 -9.45 9.00
C LYS A 57 0.16 -8.87 9.53
N HIS A 58 0.20 -7.70 10.15
CA HIS A 58 -0.90 -7.21 10.98
C HIS A 58 -1.61 -5.94 10.48
N TYR A 59 -1.12 -5.29 9.43
CA TYR A 59 -1.69 -4.02 8.95
C TYR A 59 -3.08 -4.12 8.33
N LYS A 60 -3.44 -5.26 7.73
CA LYS A 60 -4.71 -5.40 7.01
C LYS A 60 -5.90 -5.27 7.95
N GLY A 61 -6.88 -4.45 7.57
CA GLY A 61 -8.09 -4.21 8.35
C GLY A 61 -7.85 -3.45 9.66
N VAL A 62 -6.72 -2.76 9.81
CA VAL A 62 -6.46 -1.84 10.92
C VAL A 62 -7.14 -0.50 10.64
N ASN A 63 -7.92 0.00 11.59
CA ASN A 63 -8.66 1.25 11.45
C ASN A 63 -8.14 2.36 12.36
N SER A 64 -7.28 2.06 13.33
CA SER A 64 -6.72 3.05 14.26
C SER A 64 -5.26 2.77 14.64
N LEU A 65 -4.54 3.83 15.05
CA LEU A 65 -3.15 3.70 15.52
C LEU A 65 -3.01 2.87 16.81
N PRO A 66 -3.89 3.01 17.83
CA PRO A 66 -3.86 2.13 19.01
C PRO A 66 -4.04 0.66 18.65
N GLU A 67 -5.01 0.35 17.78
CA GLU A 67 -5.21 -1.00 17.29
C GLU A 67 -3.97 -1.53 16.56
N PHE A 68 -3.36 -0.70 15.70
CA PHE A 68 -2.17 -1.12 14.96
C PHE A 68 -1.01 -1.49 15.90
N ALA A 69 -0.76 -0.63 16.89
CA ALA A 69 0.28 -0.84 17.89
C ALA A 69 0.00 -2.13 18.67
N ALA A 70 -1.23 -2.32 19.14
CA ALA A 70 -1.64 -3.50 19.88
C ALA A 70 -1.46 -4.80 19.06
N ARG A 71 -1.90 -4.82 17.79
CA ARG A 71 -1.70 -5.97 16.90
C ARG A 71 -0.22 -6.29 16.65
N CYS A 72 0.65 -5.27 16.71
CA CYS A 72 2.10 -5.44 16.62
C CYS A 72 2.77 -5.71 17.98
N LYS A 73 1.99 -5.98 19.04
CA LYS A 73 2.46 -6.24 20.42
C LYS A 73 3.16 -5.05 21.08
N PHE A 74 2.74 -3.82 20.76
CA PHE A 74 3.18 -2.60 21.44
C PHE A 74 2.12 -2.09 22.40
N ASN A 75 2.51 -1.84 23.65
CA ASN A 75 1.65 -1.24 24.67
C ASN A 75 1.59 0.30 24.59
N SER A 76 2.40 0.92 23.72
CA SER A 76 2.47 2.37 23.56
C SER A 76 2.50 2.76 22.08
N THR A 77 1.53 3.59 21.68
CA THR A 77 1.44 4.17 20.34
C THR A 77 2.62 5.08 20.01
N LYS A 78 3.19 5.77 21.02
CA LYS A 78 4.39 6.59 20.86
C LYS A 78 5.60 5.73 20.51
N THR A 79 5.83 4.66 21.27
CA THR A 79 6.93 3.72 21.02
C THR A 79 6.77 3.04 19.67
N PHE A 80 5.57 2.56 19.33
CA PHE A 80 5.28 1.99 18.02
C PHE A 80 5.57 2.98 16.90
N THR A 81 5.08 4.22 17.00
CA THR A 81 5.30 5.26 15.98
C THR A 81 6.78 5.58 15.79
N ARG A 82 7.57 5.61 16.87
CA ARG A 82 9.02 5.82 16.79
C ARG A 82 9.72 4.70 16.00
N HIS A 83 9.47 3.44 16.35
CA HIS A 83 10.03 2.30 15.63
C HIS A 83 9.56 2.26 14.18
N PHE A 84 8.29 2.57 13.94
CA PHE A 84 7.72 2.64 12.60
C PHE A 84 8.44 3.67 11.73
N LYS A 85 8.62 4.90 12.24
CA LYS A 85 9.35 5.96 11.51
C LYS A 85 10.78 5.54 11.19
N GLN A 86 11.48 4.89 12.11
CA GLN A 86 12.85 4.42 11.89
C GLN A 86 12.97 3.33 10.82
N LYS A 87 11.89 2.57 10.55
CA LYS A 87 11.91 1.43 9.62
C LYS A 87 11.21 1.70 8.29
N PHE A 88 10.22 2.57 8.28
CA PHE A 88 9.37 2.86 7.12
C PHE A 88 9.52 4.32 6.64
N ASN A 89 10.34 5.13 7.32
CA ASN A 89 10.56 6.56 7.01
C ASN A 89 9.27 7.37 6.86
N THR A 90 8.21 6.95 7.56
CA THR A 90 6.91 7.62 7.57
C THR A 90 6.14 7.31 8.85
N THR A 91 5.03 8.01 9.09
CA THR A 91 4.14 7.67 10.22
C THR A 91 3.24 6.47 9.87
N PRO A 92 2.84 5.64 10.86
CA PRO A 92 1.92 4.53 10.60
C PRO A 92 0.60 4.99 9.95
N LYS A 93 0.10 6.17 10.36
CA LYS A 93 -1.12 6.75 9.79
C LYS A 93 -0.94 7.11 8.32
N GLN A 94 0.13 7.80 7.95
CA GLN A 94 0.41 8.15 6.55
C GLN A 94 0.62 6.89 5.70
N TRP A 95 1.30 5.88 6.24
CA TRP A 95 1.52 4.61 5.54
C TRP A 95 0.21 3.86 5.27
N LEU A 96 -0.68 3.75 6.27
CA LEU A 96 -2.01 3.14 6.07
C LEU A 96 -2.85 3.92 5.06
N LEU A 97 -2.77 5.25 5.07
CA LEU A 97 -3.47 6.10 4.09
C LEU A 97 -2.95 5.89 2.67
N LEU A 98 -1.63 5.69 2.52
CA LEU A 98 -0.99 5.41 1.24
C LEU A 98 -1.42 4.05 0.68
N ILE A 99 -1.43 3.02 1.53
CA ILE A 99 -1.96 1.70 1.15
C ILE A 99 -3.41 1.81 0.71
N ARG A 100 -4.25 2.45 1.53
CA ARG A 100 -5.68 2.61 1.23
C ARG A 100 -5.91 3.41 -0.05
N LYS A 101 -5.09 4.44 -0.31
CA LYS A 101 -5.09 5.17 -1.59
C LYS A 101 -4.85 4.21 -2.75
N ASN A 102 -3.81 3.39 -2.65
CA ASN A 102 -3.42 2.48 -3.73
C ASN A 102 -4.49 1.40 -3.96
N GLU A 103 -5.07 0.85 -2.90
CA GLU A 103 -6.19 -0.10 -3.02
C GLU A 103 -7.40 0.54 -3.72
N VAL A 104 -7.77 1.77 -3.34
CA VAL A 104 -8.87 2.51 -4.00
C VAL A 104 -8.58 2.69 -5.49
N VAL A 105 -7.39 3.20 -5.83
CA VAL A 105 -6.97 3.41 -7.22
C VAL A 105 -6.98 2.10 -7.99
N TYR A 106 -6.42 1.03 -7.42
CA TYR A 106 -6.43 -0.30 -8.02
C TYR A 106 -7.84 -0.78 -8.34
N TYR A 107 -8.78 -0.71 -7.39
CA TYR A 107 -10.15 -1.17 -7.63
C TYR A 107 -10.86 -0.30 -8.67
N LEU A 108 -10.59 1.00 -8.73
CA LEU A 108 -11.17 1.90 -9.72
C LEU A 108 -10.59 1.66 -11.12
N GLU A 109 -9.29 1.41 -11.26
CA GLU A 109 -8.64 1.19 -12.55
C GLU A 109 -8.87 -0.24 -13.07
N ASN A 110 -8.81 -1.24 -12.20
CA ASN A 110 -8.74 -2.65 -12.63
C ASN A 110 -10.06 -3.40 -12.55
N THR A 111 -11.13 -2.80 -12.01
CA THR A 111 -12.42 -3.48 -11.88
C THR A 111 -13.60 -2.58 -12.28
N ASP A 112 -14.68 -3.19 -12.73
CA ASP A 112 -15.95 -2.50 -12.99
C ASP A 112 -16.87 -2.51 -11.76
N TYR A 113 -16.33 -2.74 -10.56
CA TYR A 113 -17.13 -2.79 -9.34
C TYR A 113 -17.86 -1.47 -9.09
N PRO A 114 -19.16 -1.46 -8.79
CA PRO A 114 -19.85 -0.24 -8.40
C PRO A 114 -19.19 0.43 -7.19
N LEU A 115 -19.23 1.77 -7.08
CA LEU A 115 -18.62 2.48 -5.93
C LEU A 115 -19.11 1.95 -4.58
N LYS A 116 -20.39 1.56 -4.46
CA LYS A 116 -20.94 0.93 -3.25
C LYS A 116 -20.19 -0.36 -2.86
N LYS A 117 -19.77 -1.16 -3.84
CA LYS A 117 -18.98 -2.39 -3.58
C LYS A 117 -17.57 -2.05 -3.11
N ILE A 118 -16.92 -1.05 -3.71
CA ILE A 118 -15.58 -0.57 -3.29
C ILE A 118 -15.63 0.01 -1.87
N VAL A 119 -16.68 0.77 -1.55
CA VAL A 119 -16.93 1.29 -0.20
C VAL A 119 -16.98 0.17 0.82
N SER A 120 -17.75 -0.89 0.56
CA SER A 120 -17.84 -2.06 1.44
C SER A 120 -16.51 -2.81 1.57
N LEU A 121 -15.83 -3.09 0.45
CA LEU A 121 -14.57 -3.82 0.43
C LEU A 121 -13.45 -3.14 1.20
N LEU A 122 -13.38 -1.81 1.14
CA LEU A 122 -12.32 -1.02 1.75
C LEU A 122 -12.74 -0.34 3.05
N GLY A 123 -13.91 -0.68 3.60
CA GLY A 123 -14.41 -0.16 4.86
C GLY A 123 -14.60 1.36 4.87
N PHE A 124 -15.05 1.96 3.77
CA PHE A 124 -15.54 3.34 3.77
C PHE A 124 -16.97 3.38 4.31
N THR A 125 -17.33 4.50 4.93
CA THR A 125 -18.67 4.69 5.52
C THR A 125 -19.73 5.04 4.48
N SER A 126 -19.33 5.63 3.35
CA SER A 126 -20.23 6.01 2.27
C SER A 126 -19.48 6.23 0.95
N THR A 127 -20.22 6.35 -0.14
CA THR A 127 -19.67 6.76 -1.45
C THR A 127 -19.13 8.19 -1.42
N SER A 128 -19.72 9.08 -0.63
CA SER A 128 -19.20 10.44 -0.44
C SER A 128 -17.84 10.43 0.26
N HIS A 129 -17.69 9.64 1.33
CA HIS A 129 -16.40 9.48 2.00
C HIS A 129 -15.33 8.91 1.05
N LEU A 130 -15.68 7.93 0.21
CA LEU A 130 -14.77 7.43 -0.83
C LEU A 130 -14.38 8.53 -1.83
N ARG A 131 -15.34 9.33 -2.31
CA ARG A 131 -15.09 10.43 -3.25
C ARG A 131 -14.16 11.48 -2.65
N ASP A 132 -14.45 11.95 -1.44
CA ASP A 132 -13.64 12.93 -0.72
C ASP A 132 -12.22 12.40 -0.50
N PHE A 133 -12.11 11.12 -0.15
CA PHE A 133 -10.82 10.46 0.01
C PHE A 133 -10.03 10.43 -1.30
N CYS A 134 -10.65 10.12 -2.45
CA CYS A 134 -10.00 10.16 -3.76
C CYS A 134 -9.46 11.57 -4.05
N ILE A 135 -10.32 12.58 -4.00
CA ILE A 135 -9.95 13.97 -4.29
C ILE A 135 -8.77 14.40 -3.41
N LYS A 136 -8.83 14.10 -2.10
CA LYS A 136 -7.79 14.48 -1.15
C LYS A 136 -6.45 13.76 -1.37
N ARG A 137 -6.45 12.56 -1.96
CA ARG A 137 -5.26 11.68 -2.04
C ARG A 137 -4.67 11.55 -3.43
N THR A 138 -5.46 11.82 -4.46
CA THR A 138 -5.06 11.72 -5.86
C THR A 138 -5.31 13.02 -6.62
N GLY A 139 -6.10 13.95 -6.09
CA GLY A 139 -6.56 15.14 -6.83
C GLY A 139 -7.69 14.86 -7.80
N LEU A 140 -8.17 13.61 -7.90
CA LEU A 140 -9.13 13.17 -8.91
C LEU A 140 -10.38 12.57 -8.28
N THR A 141 -11.51 12.66 -8.98
CA THR A 141 -12.75 11.96 -8.60
C THR A 141 -12.64 10.46 -8.91
N PRO A 142 -13.43 9.59 -8.24
CA PRO A 142 -13.47 8.17 -8.58
C PRO A 142 -13.75 7.90 -10.06
N GLU A 143 -14.62 8.72 -10.67
CA GLU A 143 -14.97 8.65 -12.08
C GLU A 143 -13.78 9.01 -12.97
N LYS A 144 -13.03 10.08 -12.65
CA LYS A 144 -11.88 10.48 -13.46
C LYS A 144 -10.72 9.48 -13.37
N ILE A 145 -10.53 8.84 -12.22
CA ILE A 145 -9.57 7.74 -12.06
C ILE A 145 -9.94 6.56 -12.98
N ARG A 146 -11.22 6.23 -13.14
CA ARG A 146 -11.68 5.19 -14.08
C ARG A 146 -11.43 5.55 -15.53
N GLU A 147 -11.58 6.83 -15.88
CA GLU A 147 -11.37 7.32 -17.24
C GLU A 147 -9.88 7.29 -17.63
N MET A 148 -8.96 7.58 -16.71
CA MET A 148 -7.51 7.51 -16.97
C MET A 148 -7.05 6.13 -17.45
N LYS A 149 -7.74 5.05 -17.05
CA LYS A 149 -7.53 3.70 -17.61
C LYS A 149 -7.76 3.65 -19.12
N ARG A 150 -8.75 4.40 -19.62
CA ARG A 150 -9.20 4.34 -21.02
C ARG A 150 -8.32 5.17 -21.95
N GLU A 151 -7.56 6.13 -21.42
CA GLU A 151 -6.65 7.00 -22.18
C GLU A 151 -5.21 6.44 -22.29
N GLY A 152 -4.88 5.36 -21.57
CA GLY A 152 -3.56 4.68 -21.60
C GLY A 152 -3.35 3.66 -22.72
N TYR A 153 -4.20 3.66 -23.76
CA TYR A 153 -4.04 2.89 -25.00
C TYR A 153 -4.34 3.79 -26.21
N THR A 154 -3.39 4.67 -26.51
CA THR A 154 -3.15 5.22 -27.86
C THR A 154 -1.66 5.36 -28.04
#